data_AF-A0A913Y189-F1
#
_entry.id   AF-A0A913Y189-F1
#
_cell.length_a   1.000
_cell.length_b   1.000
_cell.length_c   1.000
_cell.angle_alpha   90.00
_cell.angle_beta   90.00
_cell.angle_gamma   90.00
#
_symmetry.space_group_name_H-M   'P 1'
#
loop_
_entity.id
_entity.type
_entity.pdbx_description
1 polymer ?
#
loop_
_entity_poly.entity_id
_entity_poly.type
_entity_poly.pdbx_seq_one_letter_code
_entity_poly.pdbx_strand_id
1 'polypeptide(L)'
;MSRIRSRDEMSSSSSQEASPLHKSRKVDKDNKEQDEAGAPSLKIIYELLLDMKSDMSKIREENSYLKEGFEELKKTAEWHDKDIEALKAENVILRSEVKDQGESIKSQSNQISALEQALDDLEQYTRKFNLEIHGIPEKKNEDLDIIVEDLAKAIGVESFEYGDIDIVHRLESKFKPRPVIVRFQNYDDK
;
A
#
# COMPACT_ATOMS: atom_id res chain seq x y z
N MET A 1 2.89 8.12 10.24
CA MET A 1 3.75 9.28 9.95
C MET A 1 3.79 9.50 8.45
N SER A 2 2.92 10.35 7.89
CA SER A 2 2.85 10.61 6.45
C SER A 2 3.27 12.04 6.16
N ARG A 3 4.31 12.22 5.33
CA ARG A 3 4.83 13.53 4.92
C ARG A 3 3.97 14.07 3.78
N ILE A 4 3.17 15.07 4.08
CA ILE A 4 2.47 15.90 3.10
C ILE A 4 3.54 16.75 2.39
N ARG A 5 3.69 16.57 1.07
CA ARG A 5 4.49 17.48 0.24
C ARG A 5 3.61 18.66 -0.16
N SER A 6 4.00 19.84 0.33
CA SER A 6 3.43 21.13 -0.02
C SER A 6 3.56 21.39 -1.52
N ARG A 7 2.49 21.93 -2.09
CA ARG A 7 2.37 22.29 -3.50
C ARG A 7 2.84 23.74 -3.63
N ASP A 8 3.98 23.96 -4.28
CA ASP A 8 4.46 25.32 -4.57
C ASP A 8 3.51 25.99 -5.57
N GLU A 9 2.98 27.15 -5.19
CA GLU A 9 2.19 28.01 -6.06
C GLU A 9 3.10 28.68 -7.09
N MET A 10 2.77 28.53 -8.38
CA MET A 10 3.40 29.31 -9.43
C MET A 10 2.87 30.74 -9.40
N SER A 11 3.68 31.66 -8.88
CA SER A 11 3.48 33.10 -8.96
C SER A 11 3.70 33.58 -10.41
N SER A 12 2.64 34.05 -11.06
CA SER A 12 2.67 34.77 -12.33
C SER A 12 3.36 36.14 -12.16
N SER A 13 4.51 36.38 -12.80
CA SER A 13 5.07 37.73 -12.87
C SER A 13 4.36 38.53 -13.97
N SER A 14 3.52 39.47 -13.54
CA SER A 14 2.96 40.53 -14.37
C SER A 14 4.05 41.56 -14.69
N SER A 15 4.43 41.69 -15.96
CA SER A 15 5.34 42.72 -16.43
C SER A 15 4.63 44.08 -16.41
N GLN A 16 5.05 44.97 -15.50
CA GLN A 16 4.68 46.38 -15.51
C GLN A 16 5.66 47.15 -16.39
N GLU A 17 5.22 47.56 -17.58
CA GLU A 17 5.93 48.58 -18.36
C GLU A 17 5.53 49.97 -17.86
N ALA A 18 6.50 50.72 -17.32
CA ALA A 18 6.33 52.09 -16.89
C ALA A 18 6.42 53.06 -18.10
N SER A 19 5.37 53.84 -18.34
CA SER A 19 5.36 54.91 -19.33
C SER A 19 6.13 56.15 -18.81
N PRO A 20 7.07 56.75 -19.59
CA PRO A 20 7.74 57.97 -19.15
C PRO A 20 6.91 59.25 -19.36
N LEU A 21 6.95 60.10 -18.33
CA LEU A 21 6.30 61.40 -18.18
C LEU A 21 6.75 62.44 -19.22
N HIS A 22 5.80 63.17 -19.79
CA HIS A 22 5.98 64.29 -20.71
C HIS A 22 6.57 65.51 -19.97
N LYS A 23 7.74 66.02 -20.39
CA LYS A 23 8.30 67.28 -19.89
C LYS A 23 8.42 68.28 -21.04
N SER A 24 7.46 69.21 -21.11
CA SER A 24 7.42 70.28 -22.11
C SER A 24 8.60 71.24 -21.89
N ARG A 25 9.47 71.38 -22.90
CA ARG A 25 10.59 72.34 -22.91
C ARG A 25 10.26 73.50 -23.84
N LYS A 26 10.51 74.72 -23.35
CA LYS A 26 10.13 75.99 -23.97
C LYS A 26 10.77 76.17 -25.35
N VAL A 27 10.00 76.81 -26.23
CA VAL A 27 10.39 77.27 -27.56
C VAL A 27 11.17 78.57 -27.40
N ASP A 28 12.47 78.55 -27.71
CA ASP A 28 13.22 79.74 -28.07
C ASP A 28 13.46 79.69 -29.59
N LYS A 29 12.97 80.73 -30.26
CA LYS A 29 13.18 81.00 -31.68
C LYS A 29 14.58 81.56 -31.86
N ASP A 30 15.43 80.85 -32.60
CA ASP A 30 16.44 81.48 -33.43
C ASP A 30 16.67 80.62 -34.68
N ASN A 31 16.37 81.24 -35.81
CA ASN A 31 16.44 80.64 -37.13
C ASN A 31 17.89 80.76 -37.65
N LYS A 32 18.56 79.63 -37.89
CA LYS A 32 19.66 79.54 -38.84
C LYS A 32 19.50 78.26 -39.66
N GLU A 33 19.42 78.46 -40.96
CA GLU A 33 19.44 77.43 -41.99
C GLU A 33 20.72 76.59 -41.92
N GLN A 34 20.63 75.40 -42.53
CA GLN A 34 21.70 74.48 -42.97
C GLN A 34 22.08 73.34 -41.99
N ASP A 35 21.58 72.13 -42.30
CA ASP A 35 22.40 70.94 -42.54
C ASP A 35 21.50 69.73 -42.91
N GLU A 36 21.29 69.49 -44.21
CA GLU A 36 20.75 68.23 -44.77
C GLU A 36 21.83 67.12 -44.78
N ALA A 37 22.47 66.84 -43.64
CA ALA A 37 23.58 65.89 -43.54
C ALA A 37 23.28 64.69 -42.62
N GLY A 38 22.02 64.23 -42.59
CA GLY A 38 21.61 63.08 -41.76
C GLY A 38 20.43 62.27 -42.27
N ALA A 39 19.81 62.63 -43.39
CA ALA A 39 18.74 61.83 -43.98
C ALA A 39 19.35 60.61 -44.69
N PRO A 40 18.98 59.38 -44.33
CA PRO A 40 19.50 58.19 -44.99
C PRO A 40 19.13 58.23 -46.48
N SER A 41 20.11 57.97 -47.34
CA SER A 41 19.88 57.95 -48.79
C SER A 41 18.81 56.92 -49.14
N LEU A 42 18.02 57.19 -50.19
CA LEU A 42 16.96 56.29 -50.68
C LEU A 42 17.45 54.85 -50.91
N LYS A 43 18.73 54.69 -51.28
CA LYS A 43 19.39 53.40 -51.46
C LYS A 43 19.49 52.60 -50.15
N ILE A 44 19.88 53.25 -49.05
CA ILE A 44 19.99 52.63 -47.73
C ILE A 44 18.61 52.19 -47.23
N ILE A 45 17.59 53.03 -47.44
CA ILE A 45 16.20 52.70 -47.07
C ILE A 45 15.72 51.48 -47.85
N TYR A 46 16.04 51.39 -49.14
CA TYR A 46 15.67 50.25 -49.99
C TYR A 46 16.37 48.95 -49.55
N GLU A 47 17.65 49.00 -49.21
CA GLU A 47 18.39 47.85 -48.66
C GLU A 47 17.78 47.39 -47.33
N LEU A 48 17.49 48.30 -46.42
CA LEU A 48 16.84 47.98 -45.13
C LEU A 48 15.45 47.33 -45.32
N LEU A 49 14.67 47.81 -46.30
CA LEU A 49 13.37 47.23 -46.64
C LEU A 49 13.49 45.82 -47.23
N LEU A 50 14.55 45.53 -47.98
CA LEU A 50 14.81 44.18 -48.48
C LEU A 50 15.19 43.24 -47.33
N ASP A 51 16.03 43.68 -46.40
CA ASP A 51 16.41 42.90 -45.22
C ASP A 51 15.18 42.62 -44.33
N MET A 52 14.36 43.65 -44.07
CA MET A 52 13.10 43.48 -43.35
C MET A 52 12.15 42.49 -44.03
N LYS A 53 12.07 42.51 -45.36
CA LYS A 53 11.25 41.56 -46.13
C LYS A 53 11.78 40.13 -45.99
N SER A 54 13.11 39.97 -45.99
CA SER A 54 13.78 38.69 -45.76
C SER A 54 13.45 38.15 -44.37
N ASP A 55 13.64 38.95 -43.32
CA ASP A 55 13.38 38.55 -41.94
C ASP A 55 11.90 38.28 -41.68
N MET A 56 11.01 39.07 -42.28
CA MET A 56 9.56 38.83 -42.23
C MET A 56 9.18 37.47 -42.84
N SER A 57 9.93 37.02 -43.85
CA SER A 57 9.70 35.70 -44.46
C SER A 57 10.16 34.58 -43.52
N LYS A 58 11.32 34.73 -42.87
CA LYS A 58 11.82 33.77 -41.86
C LYS A 58 10.88 33.66 -40.65
N ILE A 59 10.44 34.79 -40.10
CA ILE A 59 9.49 34.83 -38.98
C ILE A 59 8.18 34.12 -39.34
N ARG A 60 7.71 34.29 -40.59
CA ARG A 60 6.49 33.62 -41.06
C ARG A 60 6.66 32.10 -41.08
N GLU A 61 7.82 31.64 -41.53
CA GLU A 61 8.17 30.22 -41.60
C GLU A 61 8.30 29.61 -40.19
N GLU A 62 9.05 30.24 -39.28
CA GLU A 62 9.16 29.82 -37.88
C GLU A 62 7.79 29.78 -37.18
N ASN A 63 6.92 30.76 -37.42
CA ASN A 63 5.55 30.74 -36.90
C ASN A 63 4.70 29.59 -37.47
N SER A 64 4.96 29.16 -38.70
CA SER A 64 4.30 27.97 -39.27
C SER A 64 4.72 26.71 -38.51
N TYR A 65 6.02 26.52 -38.32
CA TYR A 65 6.58 25.40 -37.56
C TYR A 65 6.09 25.38 -36.11
N LEU A 66 6.05 26.54 -35.44
CA LEU A 66 5.53 26.65 -34.07
C LEU A 66 4.06 26.26 -33.97
N LYS A 67 3.23 26.63 -34.96
CA LYS A 67 1.81 26.23 -34.98
C LYS A 67 1.66 24.72 -35.10
N GLU A 68 2.45 24.08 -35.96
CA GLU A 68 2.43 22.63 -36.11
C GLU A 68 2.81 21.92 -34.80
N GLY A 69 3.91 22.34 -34.16
CA GLY A 69 4.32 21.79 -32.87
C GLY A 69 3.30 22.03 -31.75
N PHE A 70 2.61 23.18 -31.78
CA PHE A 70 1.55 23.48 -30.82
C PHE A 70 0.34 22.55 -30.99
N GLU A 71 -0.06 22.25 -32.23
CA GLU A 71 -1.17 21.32 -32.50
C GLU A 71 -0.82 19.89 -32.11
N GLU A 72 0.43 19.45 -32.30
CA GLU A 72 0.89 18.15 -31.81
C GLU A 72 0.89 18.08 -30.29
N LEU A 73 1.40 19.10 -29.61
CA LEU A 73 1.41 19.17 -28.15
C LEU A 73 0.00 19.20 -27.57
N LYS A 74 -0.94 19.86 -28.25
CA LYS A 74 -2.35 19.87 -27.85
C LYS A 74 -2.95 18.47 -27.94
N LYS A 75 -2.70 17.73 -29.03
CA LYS A 75 -3.18 16.35 -29.18
C LYS A 75 -2.60 15.42 -28.13
N THR A 76 -1.32 15.55 -27.80
CA THR A 76 -0.71 14.73 -26.74
C THR A 76 -1.30 15.09 -25.38
N ALA A 77 -1.49 16.37 -25.05
CA ALA A 77 -2.16 16.78 -23.81
C ALA A 77 -3.58 16.17 -23.67
N GLU A 78 -4.39 16.22 -24.73
CA GLU A 78 -5.73 15.61 -24.75
C GLU A 78 -5.70 14.08 -24.57
N TRP A 79 -4.67 13.41 -25.12
CA TRP A 79 -4.48 11.97 -24.93
C TRP A 79 -4.07 11.65 -23.49
N HIS A 80 -3.13 12.41 -22.93
CA HIS A 80 -2.67 12.25 -21.56
C HIS A 80 -3.80 12.51 -20.55
N ASP A 81 -4.69 13.47 -20.81
CA ASP A 81 -5.86 13.72 -19.96
C ASP A 81 -6.78 12.50 -19.89
N LYS A 82 -7.04 11.85 -21.04
CA LYS A 82 -7.85 10.61 -21.10
C LYS A 82 -7.17 9.47 -20.35
N ASP A 83 -5.86 9.31 -20.51
CA ASP A 83 -5.11 8.27 -19.81
C ASP A 83 -5.12 8.48 -18.29
N ILE A 84 -4.96 9.73 -17.84
CA ILE A 84 -5.08 10.11 -16.43
C ILE A 84 -6.47 9.80 -15.88
N GLU A 85 -7.54 10.06 -16.64
CA GLU A 85 -8.91 9.73 -16.23
C GLU A 85 -9.11 8.22 -16.11
N ALA A 86 -8.64 7.44 -17.08
CA ALA A 86 -8.71 5.98 -17.05
C ALA A 86 -7.95 5.40 -15.85
N LEU A 87 -6.72 5.85 -15.61
CA LEU A 87 -5.89 5.43 -14.48
C LEU A 87 -6.53 5.80 -13.14
N LYS A 88 -7.17 6.97 -13.03
CA LYS A 88 -7.91 7.35 -11.82
C LYS A 88 -9.09 6.40 -11.57
N ALA A 89 -9.86 6.07 -12.61
CA ALA A 89 -10.98 5.15 -12.49
C ALA A 89 -10.52 3.75 -12.03
N GLU A 90 -9.45 3.23 -12.64
CA GLU A 90 -8.84 1.96 -12.23
C GLU A 90 -8.35 2.01 -10.78
N ASN A 91 -7.71 3.10 -10.37
CA ASN A 91 -7.22 3.25 -8.99
C ASN A 91 -8.36 3.22 -7.95
N VAL A 92 -9.54 3.77 -8.30
CA VAL A 92 -10.73 3.70 -7.44
C VAL A 92 -11.22 2.26 -7.30
N ILE A 93 -11.29 1.52 -8.41
CA ILE A 93 -11.72 0.11 -8.42
C ILE A 93 -10.74 -0.74 -7.60
N LEU A 94 -9.44 -0.63 -7.86
CA LEU A 94 -8.41 -1.38 -7.15
C LEU A 94 -8.43 -1.10 -5.64
N ARG A 95 -8.66 0.16 -5.23
CA ARG A 95 -8.80 0.50 -3.81
C ARG A 95 -10.03 -0.14 -3.18
N SER A 96 -11.14 -0.22 -3.90
CA SER A 96 -12.34 -0.93 -3.43
C SER A 96 -12.06 -2.41 -3.25
N GLU A 97 -11.45 -3.05 -4.24
CA GLU A 97 -11.18 -4.49 -4.20
C GLU A 97 -10.19 -4.85 -3.09
N VAL A 98 -9.14 -4.05 -2.88
CA VAL A 98 -8.22 -4.22 -1.75
C VAL A 98 -8.95 -4.13 -0.40
N LYS A 99 -9.92 -3.21 -0.29
CA LYS A 99 -10.73 -3.08 0.93
C LYS A 99 -11.60 -4.32 1.15
N ASP A 100 -12.31 -4.76 0.12
CA ASP A 100 -13.22 -5.91 0.19
C ASP A 100 -12.48 -7.23 0.49
N GLN A 101 -11.29 -7.39 -0.11
CA GLN A 101 -10.38 -8.50 0.22
C GLN A 101 -9.90 -8.41 1.67
N GLY A 102 -9.55 -7.22 2.16
CA GLY A 102 -9.16 -7.01 3.55
C GLY A 102 -10.25 -7.37 4.55
N GLU A 103 -11.51 -7.02 4.26
CA GLU A 103 -12.67 -7.40 5.08
C GLU A 103 -12.90 -8.92 5.05
N SER A 104 -12.77 -9.55 3.88
CA SER A 104 -12.90 -11.01 3.72
C SER A 104 -11.85 -11.77 4.51
N ILE A 105 -10.57 -11.35 4.43
CA ILE A 105 -9.47 -11.96 5.19
C ILE A 105 -9.73 -11.85 6.69
N LYS A 106 -10.20 -10.68 7.16
CA LYS A 106 -10.52 -10.48 8.57
C LYS A 106 -11.66 -11.41 9.02
N SER A 107 -12.70 -11.55 8.21
CA SER A 107 -13.81 -12.47 8.49
C SER A 107 -13.34 -13.92 8.57
N GLN A 108 -12.54 -14.36 7.61
CA GLN A 108 -11.99 -15.72 7.58
C GLN A 108 -11.07 -15.98 8.79
N SER A 109 -10.22 -15.01 9.15
CA SER A 109 -9.36 -15.13 10.32
C SER A 109 -10.16 -15.27 11.62
N ASN A 110 -11.27 -14.54 11.77
CA ASN A 110 -12.16 -14.69 12.92
C ASN A 110 -12.84 -16.06 12.94
N GLN A 111 -13.26 -16.56 11.78
CA GLN A 111 -13.86 -17.90 11.66
C GLN A 111 -12.86 -19.00 12.03
N ILE A 112 -11.61 -18.89 11.56
CA ILE A 112 -10.54 -19.82 11.91
C ILE A 112 -10.33 -19.82 13.43
N SER A 113 -10.18 -18.64 14.04
CA SER A 113 -10.00 -18.53 15.49
C SER A 113 -11.18 -19.13 16.26
N ALA A 114 -12.42 -18.93 15.82
CA ALA A 114 -13.60 -19.53 16.44
C ALA A 114 -13.62 -21.06 16.30
N LEU A 115 -13.20 -21.59 15.14
CA LEU A 115 -13.09 -23.03 14.91
C LEU A 115 -11.98 -23.66 15.74
N GLU A 116 -10.83 -22.98 15.87
CA GLU A 116 -9.73 -23.41 16.73
C GLU A 116 -10.18 -23.49 18.19
N GLN A 117 -10.92 -22.49 18.66
CA GLN A 117 -11.47 -22.49 20.02
C GLN A 117 -12.48 -23.63 20.20
N ALA A 118 -13.39 -23.83 19.26
CA ALA A 118 -14.36 -24.93 19.33
C ALA A 118 -13.67 -26.32 19.29
N LEU A 119 -12.57 -26.44 18.55
CA LEU A 119 -11.76 -27.66 18.53
C LEU A 119 -11.07 -27.89 19.87
N ASP A 120 -10.46 -26.86 20.46
CA ASP A 120 -9.84 -26.97 21.78
C ASP A 120 -10.86 -27.34 22.85
N ASP A 121 -12.03 -26.72 22.85
CA ASP A 121 -13.13 -27.06 23.77
C ASP A 121 -13.55 -28.53 23.62
N LEU A 122 -13.61 -29.04 22.38
CA LEU A 122 -13.94 -30.45 22.11
C LEU A 122 -12.82 -31.40 22.54
N GLU A 123 -11.56 -31.04 22.31
CA GLU A 123 -10.41 -31.81 22.80
C GLU A 123 -10.37 -31.86 24.33
N GLN A 124 -10.60 -30.74 25.00
CA GLN A 124 -10.69 -30.69 26.46
C GLN A 124 -11.85 -31.55 26.96
N TYR A 125 -13.01 -31.47 26.31
CA TYR A 125 -14.17 -32.30 26.66
C TYR A 125 -13.88 -33.80 26.51
N THR A 126 -13.21 -34.22 25.43
CA THR A 126 -12.87 -35.63 25.21
C THR A 126 -11.76 -36.14 26.13
N ARG A 127 -10.81 -35.28 26.52
CA ARG A 127 -9.73 -35.60 27.48
C ARG A 127 -10.17 -35.50 28.94
N LYS A 128 -11.38 -35.04 29.22
CA LYS A 128 -11.87 -34.84 30.60
C LYS A 128 -11.74 -36.09 31.46
N PHE A 129 -12.02 -37.27 30.88
CA PHE A 129 -11.94 -38.58 31.52
C PHE A 129 -10.57 -39.25 31.41
N ASN A 130 -9.59 -38.58 30.78
CA ASN A 130 -8.27 -39.15 30.58
C ASN A 130 -7.30 -38.69 31.68
N LEU A 131 -6.51 -39.61 32.22
CA LEU A 131 -5.41 -39.34 33.14
C LEU A 131 -4.11 -39.84 32.52
N GLU A 132 -3.10 -38.97 32.48
CA GLU A 132 -1.76 -39.30 32.01
C GLU A 132 -0.83 -39.49 33.22
N ILE A 133 -0.23 -40.67 33.33
CA ILE A 133 0.62 -41.06 34.44
C ILE A 133 2.06 -41.22 33.96
N HIS A 134 2.96 -40.45 34.56
CA HIS A 134 4.39 -40.46 34.26
C HIS A 134 5.19 -41.24 35.31
N GLY A 135 6.37 -41.73 34.92
CA GLY A 135 7.32 -42.34 35.86
C GLY A 135 7.12 -43.83 36.15
N ILE A 136 6.08 -44.47 35.59
CA ILE A 136 5.88 -45.92 35.69
C ILE A 136 6.95 -46.65 34.85
N PRO A 137 7.85 -47.45 35.43
CA PRO A 137 8.86 -48.19 34.67
C PRO A 137 8.24 -49.15 33.64
N GLU A 138 8.81 -49.23 32.44
CA GLU A 138 8.33 -50.15 31.39
C GLU A 138 8.81 -51.58 31.68
N LYS A 139 7.88 -52.55 31.69
CA LYS A 139 8.20 -53.99 31.78
C LYS A 139 7.74 -54.72 30.51
N LYS A 140 8.44 -55.80 30.16
CA LYS A 140 7.99 -56.69 29.06
C LYS A 140 6.73 -57.43 29.53
N ASN A 141 5.70 -57.46 28.69
CA ASN A 141 4.38 -58.02 29.00
C ASN A 141 3.78 -57.42 30.28
N GLU A 142 3.82 -56.10 30.39
CA GLU A 142 3.14 -55.40 31.49
C GLU A 142 1.62 -55.46 31.34
N ASP A 143 0.95 -55.66 32.46
CA ASP A 143 -0.49 -55.50 32.57
C ASP A 143 -0.76 -54.12 33.18
N LEU A 144 -1.18 -53.19 32.32
CA LEU A 144 -1.36 -51.80 32.73
C LEU A 144 -2.58 -51.62 33.62
N ASP A 145 -3.60 -52.48 33.51
CA ASP A 145 -4.79 -52.41 34.36
C ASP A 145 -4.40 -52.67 35.83
N ILE A 146 -3.62 -53.74 36.06
CA ILE A 146 -3.12 -54.09 37.40
C ILE A 146 -2.22 -53.00 37.96
N ILE A 147 -1.34 -52.42 37.12
CA ILE A 147 -0.44 -51.35 37.56
C ILE A 147 -1.22 -50.10 37.99
N VAL A 148 -2.30 -49.75 37.28
CA VAL A 148 -3.16 -48.62 37.62
C VAL A 148 -3.95 -48.92 38.91
N GLU A 149 -4.46 -50.13 39.07
CA GLU A 149 -5.15 -50.57 40.30
C GLU A 149 -4.22 -50.53 41.53
N ASP A 150 -2.99 -51.03 41.41
CA ASP A 150 -1.99 -50.97 42.46
C ASP A 150 -1.62 -49.52 42.82
N LEU A 151 -1.55 -48.65 41.82
CA LEU A 151 -1.31 -47.22 42.01
C LEU A 151 -2.48 -46.55 42.74
N ALA A 152 -3.72 -46.85 42.37
CA ALA A 152 -4.92 -46.33 43.02
C ALA A 152 -4.96 -46.71 44.51
N LYS A 153 -4.67 -47.98 44.82
CA LYS A 153 -4.55 -48.46 46.21
C LYS A 153 -3.42 -47.77 46.96
N ALA A 154 -2.27 -47.55 46.33
CA ALA A 154 -1.14 -46.87 46.94
C ALA A 154 -1.43 -45.40 47.28
N ILE A 155 -2.32 -44.75 46.53
CA ILE A 155 -2.76 -43.36 46.77
C ILE A 155 -3.95 -43.30 47.77
N GLY A 156 -4.53 -44.45 48.13
CA GLY A 156 -5.61 -44.54 49.13
C GLY A 156 -7.02 -44.52 48.53
N VAL A 157 -7.17 -44.87 47.25
CA VAL A 157 -8.48 -45.06 46.61
C VAL A 157 -8.97 -46.49 46.89
N GLU A 158 -9.92 -46.63 47.82
CA GLU A 158 -10.37 -47.95 48.31
C GLU A 158 -11.44 -48.61 47.44
N SER A 159 -12.11 -47.86 46.55
CA SER A 159 -13.25 -48.32 45.74
C SER A 159 -12.97 -48.33 44.24
N PHE A 160 -11.74 -48.64 43.83
CA PHE A 160 -11.35 -48.73 42.42
C PHE A 160 -11.60 -50.14 41.87
N GLU A 161 -12.51 -50.27 40.92
CA GLU A 161 -12.86 -51.54 40.27
C GLU A 161 -12.36 -51.60 38.83
N TYR A 162 -12.15 -52.82 38.31
CA TYR A 162 -11.74 -53.04 36.92
C TYR A 162 -12.75 -52.44 35.90
N GLY A 163 -14.01 -52.31 36.29
CA GLY A 163 -15.06 -51.69 35.48
C GLY A 163 -14.92 -50.18 35.31
N ASP A 164 -14.11 -49.50 36.12
CA ASP A 164 -13.97 -48.04 36.09
C ASP A 164 -13.03 -47.60 34.96
N ILE A 165 -12.14 -48.49 34.51
CA ILE A 165 -11.26 -48.27 33.36
C ILE A 165 -12.00 -48.66 32.07
N ASP A 166 -12.01 -47.75 31.11
CA ASP A 166 -12.49 -48.02 29.76
C ASP A 166 -11.33 -48.41 28.82
N ILE A 167 -10.26 -47.61 28.81
CA ILE A 167 -9.08 -47.86 27.96
C ILE A 167 -7.80 -47.49 28.70
N VAL A 168 -6.82 -48.38 28.74
CA VAL A 168 -5.46 -48.06 29.18
C VAL A 168 -4.42 -48.46 28.13
N HIS A 169 -3.45 -47.60 27.88
CA HIS A 169 -2.30 -47.92 27.04
C HIS A 169 -1.12 -46.98 27.30
N ARG A 170 0.08 -47.37 26.85
CA ARG A 170 1.24 -46.49 26.81
C ARG A 170 1.12 -45.51 25.64
N LEU A 171 1.37 -44.23 25.89
CA LEU A 171 1.49 -43.23 24.85
C LEU A 171 2.82 -43.40 24.09
N GLU A 172 2.77 -43.18 22.78
CA GLU A 172 3.99 -43.03 21.99
C GLU A 172 4.68 -41.73 22.40
N SER A 173 5.87 -41.85 22.98
CA SER A 173 6.60 -40.71 23.50
C SER A 173 8.10 -40.88 23.31
N LYS A 174 8.78 -39.75 23.06
CA LYS A 174 10.24 -39.66 23.08
C LYS A 174 10.79 -39.75 24.52
N PHE A 175 9.95 -39.50 25.52
CA PHE A 175 10.30 -39.61 26.93
C PHE A 175 10.24 -41.07 27.38
N LYS A 176 11.22 -41.47 28.20
CA LYS A 176 11.34 -42.80 28.78
C LYS A 176 11.39 -42.71 30.31
N PRO A 177 10.64 -43.53 31.05
CA PRO A 177 9.63 -44.49 30.55
C PRO A 177 8.43 -43.79 29.90
N ARG A 178 7.80 -44.43 28.90
CA ARG A 178 6.65 -43.87 28.18
C ARG A 178 5.48 -43.62 29.13
N PRO A 179 4.76 -42.49 29.02
CA PRO A 179 3.58 -42.24 29.85
C PRO A 179 2.49 -43.29 29.62
N VAL A 180 1.68 -43.55 30.65
CA VAL A 180 0.46 -44.36 30.55
C VAL A 180 -0.73 -43.40 30.47
N ILE A 181 -1.61 -43.58 29.50
CA ILE A 181 -2.89 -42.89 29.47
C ILE A 181 -4.00 -43.86 29.87
N VAL A 182 -4.83 -43.43 30.80
CA VAL A 182 -6.02 -44.15 31.29
C VAL A 182 -7.24 -43.31 30.95
N ARG A 183 -8.27 -43.91 30.34
CA ARG A 183 -9.60 -43.32 30.18
C ARG A 183 -10.55 -44.01 31.14
N PHE A 184 -11.24 -43.23 31.97
CA PHE A 184 -12.25 -43.71 32.91
C PHE A 184 -13.67 -43.64 32.32
N GLN A 185 -14.58 -44.47 32.84
CA GLN A 185 -15.99 -44.45 32.44
C GLN A 185 -16.73 -43.21 32.97
N ASN A 186 -16.49 -42.84 34.23
CA ASN A 186 -17.07 -41.64 34.82
C ASN A 186 -16.00 -40.61 35.19
N TYR A 187 -16.43 -39.38 35.39
CA TYR A 187 -15.52 -38.28 35.78
C TYR A 187 -15.08 -38.43 37.24
N ASP A 188 -15.96 -38.96 38.09
CA ASP A 188 -15.69 -39.13 39.52
C ASP A 188 -14.67 -40.26 39.79
N ASP A 189 -14.39 -41.10 38.78
CA ASP A 189 -13.43 -42.21 38.85
C ASP A 189 -11.98 -41.75 38.57
N LYS A 190 -11.79 -40.49 38.14
CA LYS A 190 -10.49 -39.86 37.84
C LYS A 190 -9.97 -39.04 39.02
#